data_AF-A0A8X7CTD9-F1
#
_entry.id   AF-A0A8X7CTD9-F1
#
_cell.length_a   1.000
_cell.length_b   1.000
_cell.length_c   1.000
_cell.angle_alpha   90.00
_cell.angle_beta   90.00
_cell.angle_gamma   90.00
#
_symmetry.space_group_name_H-M   'P 1'
#
loop_
_entity.id
_entity.type
_entity.pdbx_description
1 polymer ?
#
loop_
_entity_poly.entity_id
_entity_poly.type
_entity_poly.pdbx_seq_one_letter_code
_entity_poly.pdbx_strand_id
1 'polypeptide(L)'
;MKFFSKKIQAAYLIIGMLLSVQCAVAFSELKAELLQFNPSQTRTPELTQTEAHLSLPMIMGEINRWYGFNTMPIFQDLIKKITTKEKQYLSCCYSFYTGTANTWISLGDVYKKLYELFNQGKPPLTDIRVFKWLSAPKKTLLELLKAGFTNGNMVDDTMPLLKSYVISANLAPFGNVNFPGECTFEYFLNAKSHTPISDTFYTATLAIFGLSENEVKLFIPELQKLPDYLNIKLQKPAGSNNATEDWNPQTLTQIFIPKALADKIAYITWIQGIPFEESLISWVENNARTSFGKILSYKDLKTPLENIRTELITKKGTHPLHKAMLSGIMQNKYIPSKYLEQYRYVPYLVPNLNFMQARINLYFDDIEKLRTSGIKMFDYRLTTPEQEKNYQEALNTVCQKIYDFKKAKDAQEKLTPVTAPAA
;
A
#
# COMPACT_ATOMS: atom_id res chain seq x y z
N MET A 1 -50.40 24.55 22.99
CA MET A 1 -49.70 25.83 22.74
C MET A 1 -48.43 25.89 23.59
N LYS A 2 -47.24 25.74 23.00
CA LYS A 2 -46.00 26.29 23.57
C LYS A 2 -45.23 26.94 22.43
N PHE A 3 -45.59 28.19 22.15
CA PHE A 3 -44.76 29.09 21.36
C PHE A 3 -43.51 29.40 22.21
N PHE A 4 -42.40 28.72 21.92
CA PHE A 4 -41.11 29.27 22.30
C PHE A 4 -40.97 30.58 21.53
N SER A 5 -40.83 31.70 22.25
CA SER A 5 -40.74 33.02 21.60
C SER A 5 -39.56 33.03 20.63
N LYS A 6 -39.72 33.64 19.45
CA LYS A 6 -38.66 33.73 18.42
C LYS A 6 -37.33 34.29 18.97
N LYS A 7 -37.37 35.05 20.08
CA LYS A 7 -36.18 35.56 20.78
C LYS A 7 -35.39 34.46 21.49
N ILE A 8 -36.03 33.43 22.03
CA ILE A 8 -35.36 32.31 22.71
C ILE A 8 -34.68 31.39 21.67
N GLN A 9 -35.33 31.11 20.54
CA GLN A 9 -34.70 30.35 19.45
C GLN A 9 -33.50 31.08 18.84
N ALA A 10 -33.59 32.40 18.66
CA ALA A 10 -32.44 33.21 18.23
C ALA A 10 -31.30 33.20 19.26
N ALA A 11 -31.61 33.24 20.56
CA ALA A 11 -30.61 33.15 21.62
C ALA A 11 -29.89 31.80 21.63
N TYR A 12 -30.60 30.67 21.44
CA TYR A 12 -29.97 29.35 21.32
C TYR A 12 -29.12 29.21 20.05
N LEU A 13 -29.53 29.83 18.94
CA LEU A 13 -28.75 29.85 17.70
C LEU A 13 -27.46 30.67 17.85
N ILE A 14 -27.54 31.83 18.51
CA ILE A 14 -26.40 32.72 18.79
C ILE A 14 -25.46 32.09 19.81
N ILE A 15 -25.98 31.45 20.87
CA ILE A 15 -25.17 30.72 21.85
C ILE A 15 -24.51 29.50 21.19
N GLY A 16 -25.21 28.78 20.30
CA GLY A 16 -24.64 27.68 19.52
C GLY A 16 -23.56 28.13 18.53
N MET A 17 -23.73 29.30 17.90
CA MET A 17 -22.71 29.92 17.04
C MET A 17 -21.53 30.48 17.84
N LEU A 18 -21.76 31.07 19.01
CA LEU A 18 -20.69 31.56 19.89
C LEU A 18 -19.87 30.42 20.48
N LEU A 19 -20.51 29.32 20.87
CA LEU A 19 -19.82 28.10 21.33
C LEU A 19 -19.08 27.40 20.19
N SER A 20 -19.61 27.37 18.96
CA SER A 20 -18.90 26.79 17.82
C SER A 20 -17.72 27.64 17.35
N VAL A 21 -17.84 28.98 17.41
CA VAL A 21 -16.75 29.92 17.11
C VAL A 21 -15.70 29.89 18.20
N GLN A 22 -16.06 29.88 19.49
CA GLN A 22 -15.08 29.73 20.58
C GLN A 22 -14.38 28.37 20.55
N CYS A 23 -15.09 27.27 20.24
CA CYS A 23 -14.47 25.97 20.01
C CYS A 23 -13.57 25.98 18.77
N ALA A 24 -13.94 26.68 17.69
CA ALA A 24 -13.13 26.75 16.47
C ALA A 24 -11.87 27.62 16.67
N VAL A 25 -11.98 28.73 17.40
CA VAL A 25 -10.84 29.58 17.78
C VAL A 25 -9.92 28.82 18.72
N ALA A 26 -10.46 28.18 19.77
CA ALA A 26 -9.70 27.31 20.67
C ALA A 26 -9.04 26.14 19.93
N PHE A 27 -9.73 25.51 18.95
CA PHE A 27 -9.11 24.49 18.09
C PHE A 27 -8.04 25.07 17.17
N SER A 28 -8.20 26.29 16.67
CA SER A 28 -7.21 26.93 15.79
C SER A 28 -5.96 27.37 16.54
N GLU A 29 -6.12 27.86 17.78
CA GLU A 29 -5.04 28.22 18.69
C GLU A 29 -4.33 26.95 19.20
N LEU A 30 -5.08 25.92 19.60
CA LEU A 30 -4.53 24.60 19.93
C LEU A 30 -3.81 24.00 18.72
N LYS A 31 -4.35 24.10 17.50
CA LYS A 31 -3.69 23.64 16.26
C LYS A 31 -2.42 24.43 15.97
N ALA A 32 -2.40 25.74 16.24
CA ALA A 32 -1.21 26.58 16.05
C ALA A 32 -0.11 26.28 17.09
N GLU A 33 -0.46 26.07 18.36
CA GLU A 33 0.46 25.61 19.40
C GLU A 33 0.96 24.18 19.13
N LEU A 34 0.09 23.30 18.63
CA LEU A 34 0.45 21.93 18.23
C LEU A 34 1.27 21.86 16.94
N LEU A 35 1.20 22.86 16.07
CA LEU A 35 2.09 22.99 14.90
C LEU A 35 3.47 23.54 15.27
N GLN A 36 3.60 24.19 16.42
CA GLN A 36 4.87 24.56 17.05
C GLN A 36 5.41 23.48 18.00
N PHE A 37 4.67 22.38 18.17
CA PHE A 37 5.06 21.25 19.00
C PHE A 37 6.31 20.59 18.45
N ASN A 38 7.37 20.56 19.26
CA ASN A 38 8.56 19.78 18.97
C ASN A 38 8.43 18.42 19.67
N PRO A 39 7.98 17.35 18.98
CA PRO A 39 7.66 16.06 19.61
C PRO A 39 8.85 15.42 20.34
N SER A 40 10.08 15.79 19.94
CA SER A 40 11.32 15.34 20.60
C SER A 40 11.50 15.83 22.04
N GLN A 41 10.74 16.85 22.48
CA GLN A 41 10.83 17.42 23.83
C GLN A 41 9.74 16.93 24.79
N THR A 42 8.74 16.19 24.30
CA THR A 42 7.72 15.58 25.17
C THR A 42 8.11 14.18 25.60
N ARG A 43 7.78 13.80 26.85
CA ARG A 43 8.01 12.47 27.43
C ARG A 43 7.15 11.35 26.80
N THR A 44 6.63 11.55 25.60
CA THR A 44 5.81 10.55 24.91
C THR A 44 6.74 9.55 24.22
N PRO A 45 6.64 8.25 24.53
CA PRO A 45 7.49 7.25 23.89
C PRO A 45 7.24 7.22 22.37
N GLU A 46 8.31 7.13 21.58
CA GLU A 46 8.20 6.95 20.12
C GLU A 46 7.53 5.60 19.85
N LEU A 47 6.31 5.64 19.32
CA LEU A 47 5.58 4.45 18.93
C LEU A 47 6.07 3.97 17.56
N THR A 48 5.96 2.67 17.31
CA THR A 48 5.95 2.18 15.93
C THR A 48 4.70 2.67 15.18
N GLN A 49 4.71 2.67 13.84
CA GLN A 49 3.55 3.11 13.05
C GLN A 49 2.32 2.23 13.31
N THR A 50 2.50 0.94 13.55
CA THR A 50 1.39 0.05 13.90
C THR A 50 0.89 0.31 15.31
N GLU A 51 1.77 0.49 16.30
CA GLU A 51 1.35 0.84 17.67
C GLU A 51 0.61 2.19 17.70
N ALA A 52 1.09 3.19 16.96
CA ALA A 52 0.42 4.47 16.80
C ALA A 52 -1.01 4.29 16.24
N HIS A 53 -1.19 3.41 15.23
CA HIS A 53 -2.49 3.13 14.62
C HIS A 53 -3.45 2.48 15.60
N LEU A 54 -2.94 1.48 16.32
CA LEU A 54 -3.70 0.67 17.27
C LEU A 54 -4.02 1.43 18.57
N SER A 55 -3.28 2.50 18.87
CA SER A 55 -3.54 3.36 20.04
C SER A 55 -4.83 4.17 19.92
N LEU A 56 -5.39 4.33 18.71
CA LEU A 56 -6.57 5.13 18.47
C LEU A 56 -7.85 4.31 18.72
N PRO A 57 -8.67 4.65 19.74
CA PRO A 57 -9.82 3.83 20.14
C PRO A 57 -10.85 3.62 19.01
N MET A 58 -11.09 4.65 18.20
CA MET A 58 -12.02 4.56 17.07
C MET A 58 -11.55 3.56 16.00
N ILE A 59 -10.24 3.53 15.71
CA ILE A 59 -9.65 2.59 14.75
C ILE A 59 -9.67 1.18 15.32
N MET A 60 -9.27 1.01 16.59
CA MET A 60 -9.30 -0.29 17.26
C MET A 60 -10.72 -0.87 17.34
N GLY A 61 -11.73 -0.02 17.57
CA GLY A 61 -13.14 -0.42 17.53
C GLY A 61 -13.54 -1.00 16.17
N GLU A 62 -13.13 -0.34 15.08
CA GLU A 62 -13.36 -0.83 13.72
C GLU A 62 -12.59 -2.11 13.41
N ILE A 63 -11.32 -2.22 13.80
CA ILE A 63 -10.51 -3.43 13.61
C ILE A 63 -11.19 -4.63 14.27
N ASN A 64 -11.67 -4.47 15.50
CA ASN A 64 -12.40 -5.52 16.19
C ASN A 64 -13.74 -5.86 15.52
N ARG A 65 -14.48 -4.84 15.07
CA ARG A 65 -15.76 -5.01 14.37
C ARG A 65 -15.62 -5.79 13.07
N TRP A 66 -14.57 -5.53 12.28
CA TRP A 66 -14.38 -6.17 10.98
C TRP A 66 -13.66 -7.52 11.07
N TYR A 67 -12.69 -7.65 11.97
CA TYR A 67 -11.76 -8.77 11.97
C TYR A 67 -11.78 -9.63 13.24
N GLY A 68 -12.56 -9.25 14.26
CA GLY A 68 -12.57 -9.99 15.53
C GLY A 68 -11.18 -10.05 16.17
N PHE A 69 -10.36 -9.00 16.02
CA PHE A 69 -8.94 -9.02 16.37
C PHE A 69 -8.65 -9.45 17.82
N ASN A 70 -9.43 -8.96 18.77
CA ASN A 70 -9.30 -9.34 20.19
C ASN A 70 -9.61 -10.82 20.45
N THR A 71 -10.36 -11.48 19.56
CA THR A 71 -10.75 -12.89 19.66
C THR A 71 -9.92 -13.81 18.76
N MET A 72 -8.93 -13.29 18.05
CA MET A 72 -8.11 -14.06 17.10
C MET A 72 -6.61 -14.01 17.45
N PRO A 73 -6.11 -14.98 18.24
CA PRO A 73 -4.71 -15.03 18.66
C PRO A 73 -3.73 -15.01 17.48
N ILE A 74 -4.06 -15.68 16.37
CA ILE A 74 -3.23 -15.71 15.16
C ILE A 74 -2.96 -14.31 14.58
N PHE A 75 -3.93 -13.39 14.67
CA PHE A 75 -3.75 -12.00 14.23
C PHE A 75 -2.92 -11.20 15.22
N GLN A 76 -3.10 -11.43 16.53
CA GLN A 76 -2.28 -10.78 17.56
C GLN A 76 -0.81 -11.18 17.42
N ASP A 77 -0.54 -12.46 17.18
CA ASP A 77 0.81 -12.98 16.93
C ASP A 77 1.43 -12.36 15.66
N LEU A 78 0.65 -12.25 14.59
CA LEU A 78 1.07 -11.57 13.37
C LEU A 78 1.46 -10.10 13.64
N ILE A 79 0.61 -9.34 14.31
CA ILE A 79 0.88 -7.93 14.65
C ILE A 79 2.07 -7.79 15.59
N LYS A 80 2.28 -8.73 16.51
CA LYS A 80 3.48 -8.77 17.36
C LYS A 80 4.75 -8.96 16.52
N LYS A 81 4.75 -9.84 15.52
CA LYS A 81 5.89 -10.02 14.60
C LYS A 81 6.16 -8.74 13.79
N ILE A 82 5.10 -8.08 13.32
CA ILE A 82 5.19 -6.82 12.56
C ILE A 82 5.79 -5.71 13.41
N THR A 83 5.23 -5.46 14.60
CA THR A 83 5.71 -4.40 15.51
C THR A 83 7.13 -4.66 16.01
N THR A 84 7.51 -5.93 16.20
CA THR A 84 8.90 -6.32 16.52
C THR A 84 9.85 -5.89 15.40
N LYS A 85 9.48 -6.11 14.14
CA LYS A 85 10.26 -5.62 13.00
C LYS A 85 10.26 -4.10 12.90
N GLU A 86 9.14 -3.43 13.15
CA GLU A 86 9.11 -1.96 13.18
C GLU A 86 10.07 -1.39 14.22
N LYS A 87 10.12 -1.98 15.43
CA LYS A 87 11.08 -1.58 16.47
C LYS A 87 12.53 -1.77 16.03
N GLN A 88 12.83 -2.86 15.32
CA GLN A 88 14.17 -3.13 14.80
C GLN A 88 14.66 -2.04 13.83
N TYR A 89 13.76 -1.44 13.03
CA TYR A 89 14.10 -0.46 12.00
C TYR A 89 13.63 0.97 12.28
N LEU A 90 13.10 1.23 13.48
CA LEU A 90 12.41 2.47 13.86
C LEU A 90 13.27 3.73 13.67
N SER A 91 14.56 3.61 13.98
CA SER A 91 15.51 4.73 13.92
C SER A 91 15.82 5.14 12.48
N CYS A 92 15.86 4.20 11.53
CA CYS A 92 16.41 4.43 10.20
C CYS A 92 15.37 4.37 9.05
N CYS A 93 14.20 3.78 9.27
CA CYS A 93 13.20 3.55 8.22
C CYS A 93 11.79 4.00 8.62
N TYR A 94 10.95 4.22 7.60
CA TYR A 94 9.50 4.19 7.71
C TYR A 94 8.98 2.85 7.19
N SER A 95 7.86 2.38 7.74
CA SER A 95 7.19 1.15 7.34
C SER A 95 5.97 1.42 6.46
N PHE A 96 5.73 0.57 5.48
CA PHE A 96 4.57 0.61 4.60
C PHE A 96 4.04 -0.80 4.37
N TYR A 97 2.76 -0.94 4.06
CA TYR A 97 2.08 -2.23 4.05
C TYR A 97 1.23 -2.44 2.81
N THR A 98 1.42 -3.58 2.15
CA THR A 98 0.55 -4.02 1.05
C THR A 98 0.13 -5.47 1.21
N GLY A 99 -1.07 -5.81 0.77
CA GLY A 99 -1.55 -7.19 0.67
C GLY A 99 -1.39 -7.67 -0.76
N THR A 100 -0.71 -8.80 -0.97
CA THR A 100 -0.40 -9.34 -2.30
C THR A 100 -0.93 -10.76 -2.41
N ALA A 101 -1.60 -11.08 -3.52
CA ALA A 101 -2.07 -12.46 -3.71
C ALA A 101 -0.90 -13.44 -3.82
N ASN A 102 -1.07 -14.64 -3.27
CA ASN A 102 -0.04 -15.67 -3.24
C ASN A 102 0.46 -16.04 -4.64
N THR A 103 -0.38 -15.93 -5.67
CA THR A 103 0.02 -16.11 -7.07
C THR A 103 1.16 -15.17 -7.47
N TRP A 104 1.03 -13.87 -7.18
CA TRP A 104 2.04 -12.85 -7.50
C TRP A 104 3.30 -13.03 -6.67
N ILE A 105 3.14 -13.45 -5.43
CA ILE A 105 4.25 -13.78 -4.55
C ILE A 105 5.04 -14.97 -5.08
N SER A 106 4.38 -16.03 -5.54
CA SER A 106 5.05 -17.19 -6.13
C SER A 106 5.80 -16.84 -7.41
N LEU A 107 5.24 -15.98 -8.27
CA LEU A 107 5.97 -15.52 -9.46
C LEU A 107 7.23 -14.71 -9.08
N GLY A 108 7.14 -13.84 -8.08
CA GLY A 108 8.29 -13.10 -7.55
C GLY A 108 9.35 -14.02 -6.93
N ASP A 109 8.93 -15.06 -6.21
CA ASP A 109 9.81 -16.07 -5.63
C ASP A 109 10.54 -16.90 -6.71
N VAL A 110 9.84 -17.26 -7.81
CA VAL A 110 10.44 -17.93 -8.99
C VAL A 110 11.55 -17.08 -9.58
N TYR A 111 11.30 -15.78 -9.81
CA TYR A 111 12.33 -14.89 -10.33
C TYR A 111 13.54 -14.80 -9.39
N LYS A 112 13.31 -14.62 -8.09
CA LYS A 112 14.41 -14.53 -7.10
C LYS A 112 15.25 -15.80 -7.11
N LYS A 113 14.61 -16.96 -7.12
CA LYS A 113 15.31 -18.25 -7.11
C LYS A 113 16.12 -18.48 -8.38
N LEU A 114 15.54 -18.18 -9.54
CA LEU A 114 16.27 -18.25 -10.81
C LEU A 114 17.43 -17.25 -10.86
N TYR A 115 17.22 -16.03 -10.38
CA TYR A 115 18.29 -15.03 -10.28
C TYR A 115 19.48 -15.56 -9.47
N GLU A 116 19.23 -16.17 -8.32
CA GLU A 116 20.26 -16.79 -7.49
C GLU A 116 20.96 -17.96 -8.20
N LEU A 117 20.22 -18.83 -8.91
CA LEU A 117 20.79 -19.94 -9.67
C LEU A 117 21.67 -19.48 -10.84
N PHE A 118 21.24 -18.44 -11.57
CA PHE A 118 21.98 -17.89 -12.72
C PHE A 118 23.12 -16.94 -12.31
N ASN A 119 23.11 -16.41 -11.10
CA ASN A 119 24.12 -15.47 -10.59
C ASN A 119 24.85 -16.02 -9.35
N GLN A 120 25.34 -17.27 -9.45
CA GLN A 120 26.11 -17.89 -8.37
C GLN A 120 27.28 -17.00 -7.93
N GLY A 121 27.42 -16.81 -6.62
CA GLY A 121 28.43 -15.92 -6.01
C GLY A 121 27.92 -14.53 -5.65
N LYS A 122 26.72 -14.12 -6.10
CA LYS A 122 26.06 -12.92 -5.56
C LYS A 122 25.34 -13.22 -4.23
N PRO A 123 25.21 -12.24 -3.34
CA PRO A 123 24.42 -12.40 -2.12
C PRO A 123 22.95 -12.74 -2.43
N PRO A 124 22.30 -13.58 -1.59
CA PRO A 124 20.90 -13.94 -1.78
C PRO A 124 19.98 -12.73 -1.63
N LEU A 125 18.82 -12.79 -2.28
CA LEU A 125 17.82 -11.70 -2.28
C LEU A 125 16.87 -11.81 -1.08
N THR A 126 17.38 -11.97 0.14
CA THR A 126 16.56 -12.37 1.31
C THR A 126 15.46 -11.36 1.66
N ASP A 127 15.79 -10.06 1.65
CA ASP A 127 14.92 -9.01 2.19
C ASP A 127 14.29 -8.14 1.10
N ILE A 128 14.08 -8.69 -0.09
CA ILE A 128 13.57 -7.94 -1.26
C ILE A 128 12.44 -8.72 -1.91
N ARG A 129 11.45 -7.99 -2.42
CA ARG A 129 10.38 -8.51 -3.26
C ARG A 129 10.41 -7.87 -4.63
N VAL A 130 10.03 -8.66 -5.63
CA VAL A 130 9.81 -8.21 -6.99
C VAL A 130 8.30 -8.02 -7.15
N PHE A 131 7.85 -6.76 -7.08
CA PHE A 131 6.43 -6.43 -7.19
C PHE A 131 5.98 -6.18 -8.62
N LYS A 132 6.84 -5.64 -9.48
CA LYS A 132 6.50 -5.31 -10.87
C LYS A 132 7.69 -5.57 -11.80
N TRP A 133 7.37 -6.14 -12.96
CA TRP A 133 8.34 -6.52 -13.99
C TRP A 133 8.95 -5.29 -14.66
N LEU A 134 10.26 -5.34 -14.83
CA LEU A 134 11.18 -4.27 -15.22
C LEU A 134 10.82 -3.63 -16.57
N SER A 135 9.92 -2.66 -16.55
CA SER A 135 9.69 -1.71 -17.66
C SER A 135 9.07 -0.40 -17.14
N ALA A 136 9.50 0.05 -15.97
CA ALA A 136 9.12 1.37 -15.48
C ALA A 136 9.82 2.47 -16.29
N PRO A 137 9.14 3.57 -16.66
CA PRO A 137 9.75 4.71 -17.31
C PRO A 137 10.81 5.30 -16.37
N LYS A 138 11.90 5.78 -16.94
CA LYS A 138 12.96 6.56 -16.26
C LYS A 138 12.41 7.92 -15.79
N LYS A 139 11.45 7.91 -14.87
CA LYS A 139 10.80 9.11 -14.31
C LYS A 139 10.79 9.02 -12.79
N THR A 140 11.21 10.10 -12.16
CA THR A 140 11.03 10.35 -10.73
C THR A 140 9.54 10.38 -10.39
N LEU A 141 9.22 10.13 -9.12
CA LEU A 141 7.84 10.18 -8.66
C LEU A 141 7.19 11.55 -8.92
N LEU A 142 7.93 12.64 -8.70
CA LEU A 142 7.46 13.99 -9.00
C LEU A 142 7.14 14.19 -10.49
N GLU A 143 7.96 13.63 -11.39
CA GLU A 143 7.69 13.67 -12.83
C GLU A 143 6.45 12.85 -13.20
N LEU A 144 6.22 11.70 -12.55
CA LEU A 144 5.00 10.92 -12.73
C LEU A 144 3.75 11.70 -12.28
N LEU A 145 3.82 12.37 -11.13
CA LEU A 145 2.73 13.21 -10.61
C LEU A 145 2.43 14.40 -11.52
N LYS A 146 3.48 15.11 -11.97
CA LYS A 146 3.33 16.24 -12.91
C LYS A 146 2.72 15.79 -14.23
N ALA A 147 3.22 14.69 -14.81
CA ALA A 147 2.70 14.13 -16.05
C ALA A 147 1.24 13.68 -15.87
N GLY A 148 0.94 13.03 -14.74
CA GLY A 148 -0.41 12.58 -14.44
C GLY A 148 -1.39 13.74 -14.33
N PHE A 149 -1.04 14.75 -13.52
CA PHE A 149 -1.91 15.91 -13.33
C PHE A 149 -2.12 16.71 -14.64
N THR A 150 -1.07 16.88 -15.44
CA THR A 150 -1.15 17.60 -16.72
C THR A 150 -2.12 16.92 -17.69
N ASN A 151 -2.11 15.58 -17.72
CA ASN A 151 -2.91 14.77 -18.65
C ASN A 151 -4.33 14.45 -18.15
N GLY A 152 -4.53 14.30 -16.83
CA GLY A 152 -5.78 13.81 -16.23
C GLY A 152 -6.59 14.83 -15.44
N ASN A 153 -6.08 16.04 -15.21
CA ASN A 153 -6.66 17.11 -14.35
C ASN A 153 -6.80 16.74 -12.86
N MET A 154 -6.62 15.47 -12.52
CA MET A 154 -6.59 14.90 -11.18
C MET A 154 -5.57 13.76 -11.18
N VAL A 155 -4.87 13.60 -10.07
CA VAL A 155 -3.98 12.45 -9.84
C VAL A 155 -4.72 11.47 -8.95
N ASP A 156 -4.91 10.23 -9.42
CA ASP A 156 -5.51 9.13 -8.67
C ASP A 156 -5.10 7.76 -9.27
N ASP A 157 -5.57 6.67 -8.67
CA ASP A 157 -5.27 5.29 -9.08
C ASP A 157 -5.95 4.84 -10.37
N THR A 158 -6.86 5.64 -10.93
CA THR A 158 -7.47 5.34 -12.23
C THR A 158 -6.50 5.62 -13.38
N MET A 159 -5.44 6.39 -13.10
CA MET A 159 -4.41 6.72 -14.06
C MET A 159 -3.54 5.51 -14.43
N PRO A 160 -3.51 5.08 -15.71
CA PRO A 160 -2.73 3.90 -16.12
C PRO A 160 -1.25 4.02 -15.76
N LEU A 161 -0.65 5.20 -15.95
CA LEU A 161 0.76 5.44 -15.65
C LEU A 161 1.07 5.18 -14.17
N LEU A 162 0.28 5.72 -13.24
CA LEU A 162 0.52 5.53 -11.82
C LEU A 162 0.21 4.08 -11.43
N LYS A 163 -0.95 3.55 -11.83
CA LYS A 163 -1.33 2.16 -11.59
C LYS A 163 -0.25 1.16 -12.03
N SER A 164 0.42 1.43 -13.14
CA SER A 164 1.49 0.58 -13.66
C SER A 164 2.80 0.68 -12.88
N TYR A 165 3.11 1.80 -12.22
CA TYR A 165 4.47 2.02 -11.68
C TYR A 165 4.55 2.22 -10.17
N VAL A 166 3.47 2.64 -9.52
CA VAL A 166 3.48 2.83 -8.06
C VAL A 166 2.83 1.65 -7.34
N ILE A 167 3.35 1.33 -6.16
CA ILE A 167 2.75 0.37 -5.24
C ILE A 167 1.82 1.15 -4.32
N SER A 168 0.56 0.72 -4.24
CA SER A 168 -0.38 1.20 -3.24
C SER A 168 -0.06 0.55 -1.91
N ALA A 169 0.22 1.36 -0.89
CA ALA A 169 0.58 0.86 0.43
C ALA A 169 -0.08 1.69 1.52
N ASN A 170 -0.46 1.04 2.62
CA ASN A 170 -0.93 1.69 3.83
C ASN A 170 0.21 1.99 4.79
N LEU A 171 0.00 2.95 5.69
CA LEU A 171 0.97 3.33 6.73
C LEU A 171 0.95 2.38 7.95
N ALA A 172 -0.05 1.51 8.03
CA ALA A 172 -0.20 0.46 9.02
C ALA A 172 -0.94 -0.74 8.39
N PRO A 173 -0.84 -1.96 8.97
CA PRO A 173 -1.52 -3.15 8.42
C PRO A 173 -3.03 -2.96 8.24
N PHE A 174 -3.66 -2.26 9.19
CA PHE A 174 -5.09 -1.95 9.19
C PHE A 174 -5.41 -0.52 8.71
N GLY A 175 -4.53 0.10 7.91
CA GLY A 175 -4.87 1.38 7.26
C GLY A 175 -6.17 1.23 6.46
N ASN A 176 -7.03 2.25 6.47
CA ASN A 176 -8.35 2.22 5.84
C ASN A 176 -9.28 1.09 6.32
N VAL A 177 -9.23 0.70 7.60
CA VAL A 177 -9.93 -0.47 8.15
C VAL A 177 -11.41 -0.62 7.74
N ASN A 178 -12.15 0.49 7.62
CA ASN A 178 -13.58 0.49 7.27
C ASN A 178 -13.83 0.67 5.75
N PHE A 179 -12.79 0.58 4.93
CA PHE A 179 -12.81 0.57 3.47
C PHE A 179 -12.21 -0.73 2.95
N PRO A 180 -13.01 -1.81 2.82
CA PRO A 180 -12.49 -3.11 2.38
C PRO A 180 -11.74 -3.07 1.04
N GLY A 181 -12.07 -2.14 0.15
CA GLY A 181 -11.37 -1.94 -1.14
C GLY A 181 -10.06 -1.15 -1.06
N GLU A 182 -9.67 -0.68 0.12
CA GLU A 182 -8.47 0.14 0.35
C GLU A 182 -7.64 -0.39 1.53
N CYS A 183 -8.20 -1.28 2.35
CA CYS A 183 -7.60 -1.81 3.58
C CYS A 183 -6.58 -2.91 3.29
N THR A 184 -5.32 -2.71 3.64
CA THR A 184 -4.27 -3.72 3.44
C THR A 184 -4.60 -5.06 4.12
N PHE A 185 -5.15 -5.04 5.33
CA PHE A 185 -5.54 -6.26 6.03
C PHE A 185 -6.69 -7.01 5.33
N GLU A 186 -7.61 -6.28 4.70
CA GLU A 186 -8.66 -6.91 3.88
C GLU A 186 -8.07 -7.59 2.64
N TYR A 187 -7.14 -6.94 1.95
CA TYR A 187 -6.43 -7.54 0.82
C TYR A 187 -5.63 -8.78 1.24
N PHE A 188 -5.02 -8.74 2.42
CA PHE A 188 -4.37 -9.89 3.02
C PHE A 188 -5.36 -11.03 3.28
N LEU A 189 -6.59 -10.78 3.73
CA LEU A 189 -7.53 -11.86 4.04
C LEU A 189 -8.32 -12.39 2.83
N ASN A 190 -8.48 -11.59 1.76
CA ASN A 190 -9.44 -11.89 0.68
C ASN A 190 -8.95 -11.65 -0.75
N ALA A 191 -7.66 -11.36 -1.00
CA ALA A 191 -7.10 -11.12 -2.35
C ALA A 191 -8.08 -10.40 -3.31
N LYS A 192 -8.63 -9.26 -2.89
CA LYS A 192 -9.59 -8.54 -3.74
C LYS A 192 -8.86 -8.01 -4.97
N SER A 193 -9.48 -8.14 -6.14
CA SER A 193 -9.12 -7.37 -7.35
C SER A 193 -7.74 -7.64 -8.00
N HIS A 194 -6.98 -8.67 -7.59
CA HIS A 194 -5.80 -9.08 -8.34
C HIS A 194 -6.21 -9.88 -9.57
N THR A 195 -5.78 -9.45 -10.76
CA THR A 195 -5.92 -10.25 -11.97
C THR A 195 -5.20 -11.59 -11.76
N PRO A 196 -5.83 -12.72 -12.11
CA PRO A 196 -5.13 -14.00 -12.18
C PRO A 196 -3.87 -13.87 -13.04
N ILE A 197 -2.80 -14.56 -12.67
CA ILE A 197 -1.56 -14.53 -13.44
C ILE A 197 -1.76 -15.33 -14.71
N SER A 198 -1.78 -14.64 -15.84
CA SER A 198 -1.77 -15.25 -17.17
C SER A 198 -0.37 -15.76 -17.53
N ASP A 199 -0.34 -16.71 -18.47
CA ASP A 199 0.89 -17.27 -19.06
C ASP A 199 1.87 -16.18 -19.51
N THR A 200 1.36 -15.05 -20.01
CA THR A 200 2.17 -13.90 -20.44
C THR A 200 3.11 -13.36 -19.36
N PHE A 201 2.72 -13.41 -18.08
CA PHE A 201 3.59 -12.97 -16.98
C PHE A 201 4.70 -13.98 -16.69
N TYR A 202 4.41 -15.29 -16.75
CA TYR A 202 5.44 -16.33 -16.66
C TYR A 202 6.40 -16.24 -17.84
N THR A 203 5.90 -16.04 -19.06
CA THR A 203 6.72 -15.82 -20.26
C THR A 203 7.62 -14.61 -20.10
N ALA A 204 7.08 -13.46 -19.70
CA ALA A 204 7.88 -12.25 -19.49
C ALA A 204 8.95 -12.45 -18.42
N THR A 205 8.63 -13.18 -17.34
CA THR A 205 9.56 -13.49 -16.25
C THR A 205 10.72 -14.38 -16.71
N LEU A 206 10.41 -15.49 -17.39
CA LEU A 206 11.41 -16.47 -17.82
C LEU A 206 12.20 -16.01 -19.06
N ALA A 207 11.65 -15.10 -19.86
CA ALA A 207 12.37 -14.44 -20.95
C ALA A 207 13.59 -13.65 -20.45
N ILE A 208 13.54 -13.11 -19.21
CA ILE A 208 14.71 -12.44 -18.59
C ILE A 208 15.89 -13.41 -18.44
N PHE A 209 15.62 -14.70 -18.28
CA PHE A 209 16.62 -15.77 -18.20
C PHE A 209 16.91 -16.42 -19.56
N GLY A 210 16.41 -15.84 -20.65
CA GLY A 210 16.69 -16.27 -22.02
C GLY A 210 15.86 -17.45 -22.52
N LEU A 211 14.71 -17.73 -21.90
CA LEU A 211 13.77 -18.75 -22.41
C LEU A 211 12.78 -18.11 -23.40
N SER A 212 12.52 -18.79 -24.52
CA SER A 212 11.48 -18.45 -25.48
C SER A 212 10.08 -18.85 -25.01
N GLU A 213 9.03 -18.29 -25.60
CA GLU A 213 7.65 -18.59 -25.22
C GLU A 213 7.33 -20.10 -25.25
N ASN A 214 7.78 -20.82 -26.29
CA ASN A 214 7.53 -22.26 -26.42
C ASN A 214 8.21 -23.09 -25.32
N GLU A 215 9.37 -22.66 -24.85
CA GLU A 215 10.09 -23.32 -23.77
C GLU A 215 9.44 -23.06 -22.42
N VAL A 216 8.95 -21.84 -22.21
CA VAL A 216 8.21 -21.48 -21.00
C VAL A 216 6.96 -22.35 -20.83
N LYS A 217 6.24 -22.65 -21.91
CA LYS A 217 5.04 -23.50 -21.89
C LYS A 217 5.26 -24.87 -21.25
N LEU A 218 6.50 -25.40 -21.29
CA LEU A 218 6.84 -26.67 -20.65
C LEU A 218 6.73 -26.61 -19.12
N PHE A 219 6.93 -25.43 -18.52
CA PHE A 219 7.00 -25.25 -17.06
C PHE A 219 5.75 -24.61 -16.46
N ILE A 220 4.90 -23.97 -17.28
CA ILE A 220 3.67 -23.28 -16.82
C ILE A 220 2.81 -24.14 -15.88
N PRO A 221 2.52 -25.43 -16.19
CA PRO A 221 1.67 -26.25 -15.32
C PRO A 221 2.23 -26.48 -13.92
N GLU A 222 3.56 -26.52 -13.76
CA GLU A 222 4.20 -26.65 -12.45
C GLU A 222 4.22 -25.29 -11.72
N LEU A 223 4.50 -24.21 -12.45
CA LEU A 223 4.54 -22.85 -11.89
C LEU A 223 3.17 -22.38 -11.39
N GLN A 224 2.10 -22.70 -12.11
CA GLN A 224 0.73 -22.34 -11.73
C GLN A 224 0.23 -23.09 -10.48
N LYS A 225 0.88 -24.19 -10.07
CA LYS A 225 0.54 -24.95 -8.85
C LYS A 225 1.25 -24.43 -7.60
N LEU A 226 2.33 -23.66 -7.74
CA LEU A 226 3.07 -23.12 -6.59
C LEU A 226 2.19 -22.37 -5.57
N PRO A 227 1.20 -21.55 -5.98
CA PRO A 227 0.37 -20.82 -5.02
C PRO A 227 -0.53 -21.72 -4.17
N ASP A 228 -0.84 -22.94 -4.64
CA ASP A 228 -1.73 -23.87 -3.93
C ASP A 228 -1.12 -24.33 -2.60
N TYR A 229 0.21 -24.39 -2.51
CA TYR A 229 0.92 -24.69 -1.27
C TYR A 229 0.80 -23.58 -0.22
N LEU A 230 0.47 -22.35 -0.64
CA LEU A 230 0.35 -21.17 0.23
C LEU A 230 -1.10 -20.84 0.59
N ASN A 231 -2.06 -21.38 -0.14
CA ASN A 231 -3.48 -21.08 0.05
C ASN A 231 -4.00 -21.79 1.31
N ILE A 232 -4.64 -21.02 2.20
CA ILE A 232 -5.30 -21.54 3.39
C ILE A 232 -6.73 -21.02 3.47
N LYS A 233 -7.61 -21.77 4.14
CA LYS A 233 -8.95 -21.30 4.49
C LYS A 233 -9.00 -21.01 5.98
N LEU A 234 -9.46 -19.83 6.34
CA LEU A 234 -9.60 -19.40 7.72
C LEU A 234 -11.06 -19.02 7.98
N GLN A 235 -11.69 -19.70 8.92
CA GLN A 235 -13.07 -19.43 9.28
C GLN A 235 -13.20 -18.00 9.85
N LYS A 236 -14.18 -17.26 9.34
CA LYS A 236 -14.51 -15.93 9.87
C LYS A 236 -15.11 -16.04 11.28
N PRO A 237 -14.78 -15.13 12.21
CA PRO A 237 -15.45 -15.06 13.50
C PRO A 237 -16.96 -14.81 13.34
N ALA A 238 -17.75 -15.43 14.20
CA ALA A 238 -19.17 -15.16 14.33
C ALA A 238 -19.39 -13.67 14.66
N GLY A 239 -20.26 -12.99 13.91
CA GLY A 239 -20.54 -11.56 14.10
C GLY A 239 -19.67 -10.60 13.28
N SER A 240 -18.71 -11.10 12.48
CA SER A 240 -18.07 -10.27 11.45
C SER A 240 -19.06 -9.93 10.33
N ASN A 241 -18.99 -8.70 9.79
CA ASN A 241 -19.80 -8.33 8.63
C ASN A 241 -19.41 -9.20 7.41
N ASN A 242 -20.40 -9.72 6.68
CA ASN A 242 -20.23 -10.63 5.52
C ASN A 242 -19.63 -12.02 5.86
N ALA A 243 -20.16 -12.66 6.92
CA ALA A 243 -19.79 -14.00 7.41
C ALA A 243 -20.16 -15.19 6.49
N THR A 244 -20.46 -14.96 5.20
CA THR A 244 -20.97 -16.01 4.30
C THR A 244 -19.88 -16.81 3.60
N GLU A 245 -18.61 -16.41 3.70
CA GLU A 245 -17.47 -17.09 3.04
C GLU A 245 -16.25 -17.09 3.97
N ASP A 246 -15.50 -18.19 4.01
CA ASP A 246 -14.21 -18.25 4.71
C ASP A 246 -13.22 -17.25 4.13
N TRP A 247 -12.32 -16.72 4.97
CA TRP A 247 -11.18 -15.97 4.47
C TRP A 247 -10.22 -16.90 3.72
N ASN A 248 -9.55 -16.34 2.71
CA ASN A 248 -8.42 -16.96 2.03
C ASN A 248 -7.18 -16.09 2.23
N PRO A 249 -6.53 -16.17 3.40
CA PRO A 249 -5.32 -15.41 3.68
C PRO A 249 -4.25 -15.53 2.58
N GLN A 250 -3.68 -14.39 2.26
CA GLN A 250 -2.68 -14.15 1.24
C GLN A 250 -1.36 -13.80 1.93
N THR A 251 -0.52 -12.99 1.27
CA THR A 251 0.70 -12.49 1.87
C THR A 251 0.58 -11.00 2.19
N LEU A 252 0.86 -10.65 3.44
CA LEU A 252 1.05 -9.27 3.88
C LEU A 252 2.53 -8.94 3.76
N THR A 253 2.88 -7.92 2.97
CA THR A 253 4.25 -7.44 2.85
C THR A 253 4.42 -6.12 3.60
N GLN A 254 5.40 -6.09 4.50
CA GLN A 254 5.91 -4.90 5.16
C GLN A 254 7.14 -4.41 4.42
N ILE A 255 7.12 -3.15 3.99
CA ILE A 255 8.17 -2.49 3.22
C ILE A 255 8.80 -1.42 4.11
N PHE A 256 10.06 -1.59 4.47
CA PHE A 256 10.86 -0.59 5.15
C PHE A 256 11.64 0.23 4.12
N ILE A 257 11.43 1.54 4.14
CA ILE A 257 12.15 2.48 3.29
C ILE A 257 13.01 3.38 4.18
N PRO A 258 14.32 3.51 3.91
CA PRO A 258 15.18 4.43 4.64
C PRO A 258 14.61 5.85 4.64
N LYS A 259 14.64 6.54 5.79
CA LYS A 259 14.07 7.89 5.94
C LYS A 259 14.64 8.87 4.90
N ALA A 260 15.94 8.78 4.62
CA ALA A 260 16.64 9.60 3.62
C ALA A 260 16.19 9.34 2.16
N LEU A 261 15.48 8.24 1.91
CA LEU A 261 14.97 7.84 0.60
C LEU A 261 13.46 8.05 0.48
N ALA A 262 12.70 7.94 1.57
CA ALA A 262 11.25 7.92 1.58
C ALA A 262 10.60 9.07 0.79
N ASP A 263 11.03 10.31 1.02
CA ASP A 263 10.48 11.49 0.35
C ASP A 263 10.81 11.60 -1.15
N LYS A 264 11.75 10.79 -1.64
CA LYS A 264 12.14 10.75 -3.05
C LYS A 264 11.32 9.75 -3.85
N ILE A 265 10.86 8.67 -3.19
CA ILE A 265 10.25 7.53 -3.87
C ILE A 265 8.81 7.28 -3.44
N ALA A 266 8.31 7.95 -2.42
CA ALA A 266 6.94 7.82 -1.95
C ALA A 266 6.28 9.19 -1.77
N TYR A 267 4.97 9.22 -1.95
CA TYR A 267 4.11 10.34 -1.57
C TYR A 267 2.89 9.84 -0.82
N ILE A 268 2.37 10.67 0.07
CA ILE A 268 1.18 10.42 0.85
C ILE A 268 -0.06 10.76 0.03
N THR A 269 -1.01 9.84 0.08
CA THR A 269 -2.29 9.95 -0.60
C THR A 269 -3.43 9.81 0.39
N TRP A 270 -4.57 10.36 0.02
CA TRP A 270 -5.86 9.94 0.48
C TRP A 270 -6.27 8.65 -0.25
N ILE A 271 -7.44 8.10 0.11
CA ILE A 271 -8.03 6.94 -0.58
C ILE A 271 -8.09 7.14 -2.09
N GLN A 272 -8.09 6.04 -2.87
CA GLN A 272 -8.01 6.05 -4.33
C GLN A 272 -6.74 6.70 -4.91
N GLY A 273 -5.67 6.87 -4.13
CA GLY A 273 -4.39 7.39 -4.62
C GLY A 273 -4.36 8.90 -4.89
N ILE A 274 -5.38 9.62 -4.42
CA ILE A 274 -5.49 11.08 -4.54
C ILE A 274 -4.41 11.72 -3.66
N PRO A 275 -3.56 12.66 -4.14
CA PRO A 275 -2.60 13.35 -3.28
C PRO A 275 -3.28 13.92 -2.03
N PHE A 276 -2.63 13.82 -0.87
CA PHE A 276 -3.23 14.19 0.42
C PHE A 276 -3.33 15.71 0.60
N GLU A 277 -4.29 16.30 -0.12
CA GLU A 277 -4.61 17.73 -0.12
C GLU A 277 -5.74 18.00 0.86
N GLU A 278 -5.42 18.57 2.03
CA GLU A 278 -6.38 18.80 3.12
C GLU A 278 -7.65 19.54 2.67
N SER A 279 -7.49 20.55 1.81
CA SER A 279 -8.60 21.36 1.30
C SER A 279 -9.59 20.54 0.46
N LEU A 280 -9.09 19.58 -0.31
CA LEU A 280 -9.91 18.65 -1.09
C LEU A 280 -10.63 17.68 -0.16
N ILE A 281 -9.92 17.10 0.79
CA ILE A 281 -10.48 16.14 1.75
C ILE A 281 -11.62 16.81 2.53
N SER A 282 -11.39 17.98 3.12
CA SER A 282 -12.43 18.71 3.85
C SER A 282 -13.64 19.06 2.98
N TRP A 283 -13.44 19.38 1.69
CA TRP A 283 -14.56 19.59 0.77
C TRP A 283 -15.40 18.31 0.63
N VAL A 284 -14.75 17.16 0.43
CA VAL A 284 -15.45 15.88 0.23
C VAL A 284 -16.20 15.47 1.50
N GLU A 285 -15.57 15.61 2.66
CA GLU A 285 -16.18 15.32 3.97
C GLU A 285 -17.41 16.19 4.24
N ASN A 286 -17.32 17.50 4.00
CA ASN A 286 -18.43 18.43 4.15
C ASN A 286 -19.61 18.10 3.22
N ASN A 287 -19.32 17.59 2.02
CA ASN A 287 -20.33 17.21 1.04
C ASN A 287 -20.87 15.79 1.22
N ALA A 288 -20.25 14.95 2.06
CA ALA A 288 -20.74 13.61 2.39
C ALA A 288 -22.00 13.62 3.30
N ARG A 289 -22.40 14.79 3.82
CA ARG A 289 -23.63 15.01 4.62
C ARG A 289 -23.83 13.99 5.75
N THR A 290 -22.76 13.60 6.44
CA THR A 290 -22.86 12.67 7.56
C THR A 290 -23.04 13.37 8.91
N SER A 291 -23.67 12.69 9.85
CA SER A 291 -23.73 13.10 11.25
C SER A 291 -22.33 13.18 11.87
N PHE A 292 -22.14 14.15 12.77
CA PHE A 292 -20.91 14.35 13.53
C PHE A 292 -20.50 13.07 14.28
N GLY A 293 -19.22 12.70 14.23
CA GLY A 293 -18.65 11.57 14.99
C GLY A 293 -18.67 10.20 14.32
N LYS A 294 -19.16 10.05 13.08
CA LYS A 294 -19.10 8.79 12.32
C LYS A 294 -17.87 8.77 11.40
N ILE A 295 -17.11 7.66 11.38
CA ILE A 295 -16.09 7.44 10.34
C ILE A 295 -16.81 7.22 9.01
N LEU A 296 -16.50 8.05 8.01
CA LEU A 296 -17.05 7.96 6.66
C LEU A 296 -16.72 6.59 6.05
N SER A 297 -17.69 5.98 5.37
CA SER A 297 -17.49 4.77 4.56
C SER A 297 -17.34 5.10 3.08
N TYR A 298 -16.93 4.12 2.27
CA TYR A 298 -16.85 4.30 0.81
C TYR A 298 -18.17 4.75 0.18
N LYS A 299 -19.28 4.20 0.67
CA LYS A 299 -20.61 4.56 0.18
C LYS A 299 -20.94 6.03 0.45
N ASP A 300 -20.50 6.55 1.59
CA ASP A 300 -20.71 7.95 1.98
C ASP A 300 -19.86 8.89 1.10
N LEU A 301 -18.66 8.46 0.71
CA LEU A 301 -17.71 9.26 -0.06
C LEU A 301 -17.90 9.19 -1.59
N LYS A 302 -18.56 8.15 -2.11
CA LYS A 302 -18.65 7.89 -3.55
C LYS A 302 -19.18 9.09 -4.34
N THR A 303 -20.37 9.58 -3.99
CA THR A 303 -21.02 10.68 -4.73
C THR A 303 -20.24 11.99 -4.63
N PRO A 304 -19.81 12.43 -3.42
CA PRO A 304 -18.91 13.58 -3.30
C PRO A 304 -17.62 13.47 -4.14
N LEU A 305 -16.98 12.29 -4.17
CA LEU A 305 -15.76 12.04 -4.96
C LEU A 305 -16.03 12.16 -6.47
N GLU A 306 -17.14 11.59 -6.96
CA GLU A 306 -17.54 11.68 -8.37
C GLU A 306 -17.85 13.13 -8.78
N ASN A 307 -18.54 13.88 -7.91
CA ASN A 307 -18.86 15.28 -8.13
C ASN A 307 -17.60 16.13 -8.22
N ILE A 308 -16.68 16.02 -7.25
CA ILE A 308 -15.46 16.85 -7.28
C ILE A 308 -14.56 16.49 -8.45
N ARG A 309 -14.45 15.20 -8.82
CA ARG A 309 -13.70 14.79 -10.01
C ARG A 309 -14.27 15.48 -11.26
N THR A 310 -15.60 15.51 -11.39
CA THR A 310 -16.29 16.20 -12.49
C THR A 310 -16.03 17.71 -12.46
N GLU A 311 -16.07 18.34 -11.30
CA GLU A 311 -15.79 19.78 -11.15
C GLU A 311 -14.33 20.14 -11.48
N LEU A 312 -13.36 19.33 -11.03
CA LEU A 312 -11.94 19.56 -11.32
C LEU A 312 -11.62 19.41 -12.82
N ILE A 313 -12.31 18.49 -13.50
CA ILE A 313 -12.20 18.32 -14.96
C ILE A 313 -12.84 19.50 -15.71
N THR A 314 -14.06 19.88 -15.36
CA THR A 314 -14.82 20.93 -16.06
C THR A 314 -14.29 22.34 -15.81
N LYS A 315 -13.77 22.61 -14.61
CA LYS A 315 -13.22 23.91 -14.19
C LYS A 315 -11.69 23.88 -14.06
N LYS A 316 -11.02 23.13 -14.96
CA LYS A 316 -9.56 22.99 -14.99
C LYS A 316 -8.87 24.35 -14.92
N GLY A 317 -7.90 24.49 -14.02
CA GLY A 317 -7.09 25.71 -13.88
C GLY A 317 -7.81 26.92 -13.26
N THR A 318 -9.14 26.90 -13.13
CA THR A 318 -9.92 27.97 -12.47
C THR A 318 -10.43 27.55 -11.10
N HIS A 319 -10.70 26.26 -10.89
CA HIS A 319 -11.15 25.72 -9.60
C HIS A 319 -10.06 25.89 -8.52
N PRO A 320 -10.38 26.45 -7.32
CA PRO A 320 -9.41 26.64 -6.24
C PRO A 320 -8.69 25.34 -5.83
N LEU A 321 -9.42 24.25 -5.68
CA LEU A 321 -8.85 22.93 -5.34
C LEU A 321 -7.91 22.39 -6.42
N HIS A 322 -8.20 22.65 -7.71
CA HIS A 322 -7.28 22.27 -8.79
C HIS A 322 -5.96 23.05 -8.68
N LYS A 323 -6.03 24.36 -8.40
CA LYS A 323 -4.82 25.19 -8.20
C LYS A 323 -4.03 24.74 -6.96
N ALA A 324 -4.72 24.41 -5.87
CA ALA A 324 -4.10 23.93 -4.63
C ALA A 324 -3.34 22.62 -4.86
N MET A 325 -3.97 21.62 -5.49
CA MET A 325 -3.34 20.35 -5.85
C MET A 325 -2.12 20.55 -6.74
N LEU A 326 -2.25 21.33 -7.82
CA LEU A 326 -1.13 21.61 -8.72
C LEU A 326 0.03 22.26 -7.97
N SER A 327 -0.27 23.29 -7.17
CA SER A 327 0.73 23.97 -6.35
C SER A 327 1.41 23.01 -5.37
N GLY A 328 0.66 22.09 -4.75
CA GLY A 328 1.19 21.10 -3.82
C GLY A 328 2.08 20.07 -4.51
N ILE A 329 1.72 19.62 -5.71
CA ILE A 329 2.59 18.76 -6.54
C ILE A 329 3.88 19.52 -6.88
N MET A 330 3.78 20.75 -7.38
CA MET A 330 4.96 21.53 -7.79
C MET A 330 5.92 21.84 -6.64
N GLN A 331 5.39 21.94 -5.40
CA GLN A 331 6.15 22.20 -4.19
C GLN A 331 6.56 20.92 -3.45
N ASN A 332 6.28 19.73 -4.00
CA ASN A 332 6.53 18.44 -3.38
C ASN A 332 5.97 18.33 -1.94
N LYS A 333 4.73 18.79 -1.72
CA LYS A 333 4.13 18.88 -0.37
C LYS A 333 3.76 17.55 0.27
N TYR A 334 3.50 16.53 -0.54
CA TYR A 334 2.88 15.28 -0.10
C TYR A 334 3.91 14.24 0.37
N ILE A 335 4.98 14.68 1.03
CA ILE A 335 6.09 13.80 1.43
C ILE A 335 5.80 13.02 2.72
N PRO A 336 6.20 11.75 2.83
CA PRO A 336 5.96 10.92 4.02
C PRO A 336 6.52 11.47 5.33
N SER A 337 7.74 12.01 5.33
CA SER A 337 8.42 12.47 6.56
C SER A 337 7.58 13.45 7.37
N LYS A 338 6.97 14.42 6.69
CA LYS A 338 6.09 15.44 7.29
C LYS A 338 4.97 14.84 8.14
N TYR A 339 4.41 13.70 7.73
CA TYR A 339 3.28 13.09 8.41
C TYR A 339 3.71 11.99 9.39
N LEU A 340 4.65 11.13 8.97
CA LEU A 340 5.06 9.95 9.73
C LEU A 340 5.91 10.28 10.97
N GLU A 341 6.57 11.44 10.98
CA GLU A 341 7.25 11.92 12.18
C GLU A 341 6.24 12.26 13.27
N GLN A 342 5.27 13.14 12.99
CA GLN A 342 4.23 13.53 13.96
C GLN A 342 3.38 12.33 14.39
N TYR A 343 3.02 11.47 13.44
CA TYR A 343 2.14 10.32 13.66
C TYR A 343 2.63 9.38 14.77
N ARG A 344 3.94 9.13 14.85
CA ARG A 344 4.52 8.18 15.82
C ARG A 344 4.61 8.71 17.25
N TYR A 345 4.48 10.02 17.44
CA TYR A 345 4.47 10.64 18.78
C TYR A 345 3.06 11.00 19.24
N VAL A 346 2.23 11.53 18.33
CA VAL A 346 0.92 12.11 18.66
C VAL A 346 -0.12 11.72 17.59
N PRO A 347 -0.47 10.42 17.47
CA PRO A 347 -1.30 9.92 16.37
C PRO A 347 -2.70 10.57 16.30
N TYR A 348 -3.24 11.00 17.44
CA TYR A 348 -4.55 11.68 17.53
C TYR A 348 -4.56 13.08 16.90
N LEU A 349 -3.40 13.65 16.59
CA LEU A 349 -3.27 14.96 15.93
C LEU A 349 -3.17 14.87 14.42
N VAL A 350 -3.01 13.67 13.87
CA VAL A 350 -2.96 13.48 12.41
C VAL A 350 -4.40 13.39 11.89
N PRO A 351 -4.92 14.45 11.25
CA PRO A 351 -6.28 14.42 10.75
C PRO A 351 -6.43 13.34 9.69
N ASN A 352 -7.58 12.66 9.68
CA ASN A 352 -7.94 11.73 8.62
C ASN A 352 -6.93 10.59 8.41
N LEU A 353 -6.21 10.21 9.47
CA LEU A 353 -5.20 9.15 9.45
C LEU A 353 -5.73 7.84 8.86
N ASN A 354 -6.96 7.44 9.20
CA ASN A 354 -7.55 6.21 8.68
C ASN A 354 -7.73 6.24 7.15
N PHE A 355 -7.69 7.40 6.52
CA PHE A 355 -7.78 7.54 5.07
C PHE A 355 -6.41 7.74 4.39
N MET A 356 -5.34 7.85 5.18
CA MET A 356 -3.99 8.06 4.67
C MET A 356 -3.40 6.77 4.13
N GLN A 357 -2.79 6.90 2.97
CA GLN A 357 -2.05 5.86 2.28
C GLN A 357 -0.74 6.46 1.75
N ALA A 358 0.07 5.62 1.14
CA ALA A 358 1.21 6.02 0.34
C ALA A 358 1.16 5.36 -1.03
N ARG A 359 1.84 6.00 -1.97
CA ARG A 359 2.13 5.44 -3.29
C ARG A 359 3.64 5.46 -3.47
N ILE A 360 4.21 4.28 -3.68
CA ILE A 360 5.65 4.06 -3.65
C ILE A 360 6.12 3.68 -5.05
N ASN A 361 6.95 4.53 -5.66
CA ASN A 361 7.65 4.23 -6.89
C ASN A 361 8.98 3.53 -6.59
N LEU A 362 8.97 2.20 -6.55
CA LEU A 362 10.19 1.40 -6.45
C LEU A 362 10.87 1.29 -7.82
N TYR A 363 11.31 2.43 -8.35
CA TYR A 363 12.04 2.47 -9.61
C TYR A 363 13.46 1.96 -9.40
N PHE A 364 13.69 0.71 -9.83
CA PHE A 364 15.01 0.15 -9.99
C PHE A 364 15.06 -0.53 -11.35
N ASP A 365 15.95 -0.07 -12.22
CA ASP A 365 16.28 -0.70 -13.50
C ASP A 365 17.07 -2.00 -13.32
N ASP A 366 17.53 -2.27 -12.10
CA ASP A 366 18.30 -3.46 -11.72
C ASP A 366 17.96 -3.85 -10.28
N ILE A 367 17.68 -5.13 -10.05
CA ILE A 367 17.40 -5.68 -8.72
C ILE A 367 18.58 -5.48 -7.75
N GLU A 368 19.82 -5.40 -8.26
CA GLU A 368 20.99 -5.09 -7.43
C GLU A 368 20.94 -3.68 -6.85
N LYS A 369 20.39 -2.72 -7.58
CA LYS A 369 20.18 -1.36 -7.05
C LYS A 369 19.11 -1.36 -5.96
N LEU A 370 18.04 -2.16 -6.13
CA LEU A 370 17.06 -2.35 -5.07
C LEU A 370 17.71 -2.99 -3.84
N ARG A 371 18.59 -3.98 -4.02
CA ARG A 371 19.31 -4.66 -2.93
C ARG A 371 20.23 -3.75 -2.13
N THR A 372 20.89 -2.83 -2.81
CA THR A 372 21.84 -1.89 -2.21
C THR A 372 21.18 -0.60 -1.72
N SER A 373 19.90 -0.37 -2.03
CA SER A 373 19.15 0.84 -1.64
C SER A 373 18.89 0.98 -0.14
N GLY A 374 19.05 -0.09 0.64
CA GLY A 374 18.66 -0.15 2.04
C GLY A 374 17.17 -0.40 2.28
N ILE A 375 16.35 -0.50 1.22
CA ILE A 375 14.96 -0.94 1.32
C ILE A 375 14.93 -2.41 1.75
N LYS A 376 14.05 -2.73 2.71
CA LYS A 376 13.86 -4.08 3.23
C LYS A 376 12.40 -4.46 3.14
N MET A 377 12.10 -5.70 2.77
CA MET A 377 10.75 -6.20 2.60
C MET A 377 10.60 -7.53 3.34
N PHE A 378 9.57 -7.62 4.18
CA PHE A 378 9.28 -8.81 4.97
C PHE A 378 7.85 -9.26 4.70
N ASP A 379 7.70 -10.54 4.40
CA ASP A 379 6.42 -11.13 4.13
C ASP A 379 5.91 -11.92 5.33
N TYR A 380 4.62 -11.81 5.53
CA TYR A 380 3.90 -12.51 6.57
C TYR A 380 2.76 -13.29 5.93
N ARG A 381 2.74 -14.58 6.24
CA ARG A 381 1.71 -15.53 5.81
C ARG A 381 1.22 -16.28 7.04
N LEU A 382 0.03 -16.86 6.93
CA LEU A 382 -0.59 -17.69 7.97
C LEU A 382 -0.41 -19.20 7.71
N THR A 383 0.39 -19.55 6.71
CA THR A 383 0.82 -20.91 6.40
C THR A 383 1.56 -21.55 7.58
N THR A 384 1.41 -22.86 7.71
CA THR A 384 2.17 -23.63 8.71
C THR A 384 3.63 -23.81 8.26
N PRO A 385 4.56 -24.12 9.20
CA PRO A 385 5.95 -24.43 8.83
C PRO A 385 6.07 -25.57 7.80
N GLU A 386 5.18 -26.55 7.85
CA GLU A 386 5.14 -27.66 6.89
C GLU A 386 4.70 -27.19 5.50
N GLN A 387 3.66 -26.34 5.42
CA GLN A 387 3.22 -25.76 4.15
C GLN A 387 4.32 -24.89 3.52
N GLU A 388 4.99 -24.06 4.31
CA GLU A 388 6.14 -23.28 3.83
C GLU A 388 7.28 -24.19 3.34
N LYS A 389 7.58 -25.27 4.06
CA LYS A 389 8.60 -26.24 3.62
C LYS A 389 8.23 -26.86 2.27
N ASN A 390 7.00 -27.36 2.13
CA ASN A 390 6.51 -27.99 0.90
C ASN A 390 6.52 -27.00 -0.27
N TYR A 391 6.13 -25.74 -0.02
CA TYR A 391 6.22 -24.67 -1.00
C TYR A 391 7.66 -24.42 -1.46
N GLN A 392 8.61 -24.31 -0.52
CA GLN A 392 10.02 -24.09 -0.86
C GLN A 392 10.62 -25.28 -1.63
N GLU A 393 10.26 -26.51 -1.29
CA GLU A 393 10.68 -27.72 -2.03
C GLU A 393 10.14 -27.72 -3.47
N ALA A 394 8.86 -27.40 -3.65
CA ALA A 394 8.24 -27.29 -4.98
C ALA A 394 8.88 -26.18 -5.81
N LEU A 395 9.08 -24.99 -5.22
CA LEU A 395 9.75 -23.85 -5.83
C LEU A 395 11.18 -24.20 -6.28
N ASN A 396 11.96 -24.80 -5.38
CA ASN A 396 13.33 -25.22 -5.68
C ASN A 396 13.36 -26.23 -6.82
N THR A 397 12.46 -27.21 -6.80
CA THR A 397 12.38 -28.26 -7.82
C THR A 397 12.10 -27.68 -9.21
N VAL A 398 11.06 -26.86 -9.35
CA VAL A 398 10.71 -26.28 -10.66
C VAL A 398 11.78 -25.30 -11.16
N CYS A 399 12.36 -24.48 -10.28
CA CYS A 399 13.41 -23.54 -10.67
C CYS A 399 14.71 -24.25 -11.08
N GLN A 400 15.07 -25.34 -10.40
CA GLN A 400 16.23 -26.14 -10.77
C GLN A 400 16.04 -26.80 -12.14
N LYS A 401 14.84 -27.36 -12.42
CA LYS A 401 14.51 -27.90 -13.76
C LYS A 401 14.66 -26.85 -14.86
N ILE A 402 14.15 -25.63 -14.64
CA ILE A 402 14.27 -24.51 -15.59
C ILE A 402 15.74 -24.16 -15.83
N TYR A 403 16.53 -24.03 -14.76
CA TYR A 403 17.95 -23.71 -14.84
C TYR A 403 18.75 -24.77 -15.60
N ASP A 404 18.56 -26.05 -15.28
CA ASP A 404 19.25 -27.17 -15.91
C ASP A 404 18.88 -27.30 -17.40
N PHE A 405 17.60 -27.12 -17.73
CA PHE A 405 17.14 -27.07 -19.11
C PHE A 405 17.87 -25.99 -19.91
N LYS A 406 17.95 -24.76 -19.36
CA LYS A 406 18.63 -23.64 -20.03
C LYS A 406 20.13 -23.90 -20.19
N LYS A 407 20.78 -24.44 -19.16
CA LYS A 407 22.22 -24.79 -19.21
C LYS A 407 22.53 -25.86 -20.25
N ALA A 408 21.72 -26.91 -20.33
CA ALA A 408 21.89 -27.97 -21.32
C ALA A 408 21.76 -27.41 -22.75
N LYS A 409 20.77 -26.55 -22.99
CA LYS A 409 20.58 -25.86 -24.26
C LYS A 409 21.78 -24.99 -24.64
N ASP A 410 22.25 -24.14 -23.72
CA ASP A 410 23.41 -23.27 -23.97
C ASP A 410 24.69 -24.06 -24.28
N ALA A 411 24.84 -25.26 -23.70
CA ALA A 411 25.93 -26.15 -24.02
C ALA A 411 25.79 -26.74 -25.45
N GLN A 412 24.57 -27.13 -25.84
CA GLN A 412 24.30 -27.68 -27.18
C GLN A 412 24.49 -26.62 -28.28
N GLU A 413 24.05 -25.38 -28.06
CA GLU A 413 24.23 -24.28 -29.01
C GLU A 413 25.72 -23.94 -29.22
N LYS A 414 26.55 -24.05 -28.18
CA LYS A 414 28.01 -23.87 -28.28
C LYS A 414 28.72 -24.97 -29.07
N LEU A 415 28.14 -26.17 -29.13
CA LEU A 415 28.71 -27.32 -29.83
C LEU A 415 28.29 -27.41 -31.30
N THR A 416 27.32 -26.61 -31.75
CA THR A 416 26.84 -26.61 -33.13
C THR A 416 27.60 -25.53 -33.92
N PRO A 417 28.53 -25.87 -34.84
CA PRO A 417 29.28 -24.87 -35.59
C PRO A 417 28.32 -24.07 -36.48
N VAL A 418 28.48 -22.75 -36.52
CA VAL A 418 27.81 -21.91 -37.51
C VAL A 418 28.33 -22.33 -38.88
N THR A 419 27.55 -23.11 -39.62
CA THR A 419 27.81 -23.34 -41.04
C THR A 419 27.69 -22.00 -41.75
N ALA A 420 28.83 -21.43 -42.15
CA ALA A 420 28.86 -20.25 -42.98
C ALA A 420 28.03 -20.50 -44.26
N PRO A 421 27.25 -19.53 -44.74
CA PRO A 421 26.54 -19.69 -46.00
C PRO A 421 27.57 -19.99 -47.09
N ALA A 422 27.37 -21.07 -47.85
CA ALA A 422 28.18 -21.36 -49.02
C ALA A 422 28.06 -20.18 -50.00
N ALA A 423 29.21 -19.62 -50.36
CA ALA A 423 29.35 -18.48 -51.27
C ALA A 423 28.94 -18.81 -52.71
#